data_AF-A0A254QWQ7-F1
#
_entry.id   AF-A0A254QWQ7-F1
#
_cell.length_a   1.000
_cell.length_b   1.000
_cell.length_c   1.000
_cell.angle_alpha   90.00
_cell.angle_beta   90.00
_cell.angle_gamma   90.00
#
_symmetry.space_group_name_H-M   'P 1'
#
loop_
_entity.id
_entity.type
_entity.pdbx_description
1 polymer ?
#
loop_
_entity_poly.entity_id
_entity_poly.type
_entity_poly.pdbx_seq_one_letter_code
_entity_poly.pdbx_strand_id
1 'polypeptide(L)'
;MKHLTFVPLLLGLSAAPAFAQDSCPWAGGEYSFRDHGIYGDFVVNADCTELVWSRIADSDETTAMERTNDGWKGSLSKADFVLLENGRNLRITGVGGATRNSNAKRTN
;
A
#
# COMPACT_ATOMS: atom_id res chain seq x y z
N MET A 1 7.39 47.56 -43.86
CA MET A 1 8.38 47.46 -42.79
C MET A 1 7.89 46.46 -41.76
N LYS A 2 8.79 45.52 -41.40
CA LYS A 2 8.84 44.68 -40.19
C LYS A 2 7.66 43.74 -39.87
N HIS A 3 7.95 42.48 -40.19
CA HIS A 3 7.43 41.22 -39.65
C HIS A 3 7.17 41.22 -38.15
N LEU A 4 6.19 40.42 -37.74
CA LEU A 4 6.27 39.62 -36.50
C LEU A 4 5.62 38.26 -36.76
N THR A 5 6.46 37.36 -37.26
CA THR A 5 6.29 35.91 -37.19
C THR A 5 6.33 35.52 -35.71
N PHE A 6 5.31 34.85 -35.18
CA PHE A 6 5.39 34.18 -33.88
C PHE A 6 5.50 32.67 -34.11
N VAL A 7 6.65 32.15 -33.69
CA VAL A 7 7.09 30.75 -33.79
C VAL A 7 6.31 29.88 -32.80
N PRO A 8 5.89 28.66 -33.18
CA PRO A 8 5.29 27.70 -32.26
C PRO A 8 6.41 27.04 -31.43
N LEU A 9 6.31 27.10 -30.10
CA LEU A 9 7.23 26.39 -29.21
C LEU A 9 6.46 25.44 -28.30
N LEU A 10 6.43 24.18 -28.75
CA LEU A 10 6.70 22.94 -28.02
C LEU A 10 6.69 23.01 -26.49
N LEU A 11 6.01 22.05 -25.85
CA LEU A 11 6.66 21.10 -24.92
C LEU A 11 5.73 19.93 -24.64
N GLY A 12 6.27 18.74 -24.88
CA GLY A 12 5.55 17.48 -24.88
C GLY A 12 4.81 17.22 -23.59
N LEU A 13 3.57 16.74 -23.74
CA LEU A 13 3.04 15.75 -22.81
C LEU A 13 3.98 14.55 -22.88
N SER A 14 4.99 14.55 -22.03
CA SER A 14 5.55 13.33 -21.48
C SER A 14 4.41 12.65 -20.73
N ALA A 15 3.51 12.01 -21.48
CA ALA A 15 2.67 10.96 -20.93
C ALA A 15 3.66 9.92 -20.43
N ALA A 16 3.99 10.02 -19.14
CA ALA A 16 4.65 8.94 -18.45
C ALA A 16 3.86 7.68 -18.81
N PRO A 17 4.53 6.59 -19.20
CA PRO A 17 3.82 5.34 -19.40
C PRO A 17 3.07 5.09 -18.11
N ALA A 18 1.74 5.15 -18.18
CA ALA A 18 0.90 4.49 -17.21
C ALA A 18 1.23 3.02 -17.39
N PHE A 19 2.33 2.59 -16.75
CA PHE A 19 2.49 1.20 -16.40
C PHE A 19 1.14 0.85 -15.82
N ALA A 20 0.49 -0.15 -16.41
CA ALA A 20 -0.63 -0.80 -15.79
C ALA A 20 -0.11 -1.31 -14.44
N GLN A 21 -0.11 -0.42 -13.46
CA GLN A 21 -0.02 -0.79 -12.07
C GLN A 21 -1.25 -1.65 -11.94
N ASP A 22 -1.03 -2.95 -11.78
CA ASP A 22 -1.96 -3.78 -11.06
C ASP A 22 -2.42 -2.93 -9.86
N SER A 23 -3.62 -2.37 -9.99
CA SER A 23 -4.02 -1.22 -9.20
C SER A 23 -4.04 -1.69 -7.76
N CYS A 24 -3.14 -1.18 -6.94
CA CYS A 24 -3.10 -1.61 -5.56
C CYS A 24 -4.37 -1.12 -4.86
N PRO A 25 -5.27 -2.02 -4.44
CA PRO A 25 -6.55 -1.62 -3.86
C PRO A 25 -6.39 -1.05 -2.44
N TRP A 26 -5.17 -1.11 -1.91
CA TRP A 26 -4.78 -0.57 -0.60
C TRP A 26 -4.18 0.84 -0.67
N ALA A 27 -3.85 1.33 -1.87
CA ALA A 27 -3.07 2.53 -2.07
C ALA A 27 -3.67 3.77 -1.39
N GLY A 28 -2.85 4.47 -0.61
CA GLY A 28 -3.23 5.73 0.06
C GLY A 28 -4.36 5.58 1.08
N GLY A 29 -4.54 4.39 1.64
CA GLY A 29 -5.60 4.10 2.59
C GLY A 29 -5.09 3.97 4.03
N GLU A 30 -5.97 4.32 4.96
CA GLU A 30 -5.83 4.01 6.38
C GLU A 30 -6.82 2.91 6.74
N TYR A 31 -6.34 1.86 7.40
CA TYR A 31 -7.10 0.65 7.64
C TYR A 31 -7.04 0.24 9.10
N SER A 32 -8.15 -0.30 9.59
CA SER A 32 -8.23 -0.95 10.91
C SER A 32 -8.76 -2.37 10.75
N PHE A 33 -8.28 -3.30 11.57
CA PHE A 33 -8.87 -4.63 11.66
C PHE A 33 -8.95 -5.09 13.11
N ARG A 34 -9.96 -5.93 13.36
CA ARG A 34 -10.28 -6.45 14.69
C ARG A 34 -10.85 -7.86 14.53
N ASP A 35 -10.06 -8.86 14.89
CA ASP A 35 -10.43 -10.26 14.72
C ASP A 35 -9.84 -11.14 15.83
N HIS A 36 -10.72 -11.82 16.58
CA HIS A 36 -10.39 -12.79 17.62
C HIS A 36 -9.10 -12.50 18.45
N GLY A 37 -8.98 -11.28 18.98
CA GLY A 37 -7.84 -10.90 19.84
C GLY A 37 -6.64 -10.30 19.11
N ILE A 38 -6.69 -10.17 17.79
CA ILE A 38 -5.70 -9.46 16.98
C ILE A 38 -6.32 -8.15 16.53
N TYR A 39 -5.59 -7.06 16.77
CA TYR A 39 -5.99 -5.71 16.44
C TYR A 39 -4.79 -5.00 15.84
N GLY A 40 -5.03 -4.15 14.86
CA GLY A 40 -4.00 -3.30 14.30
C GLY A 40 -4.61 -2.27 13.38
N ASP A 41 -4.01 -1.09 13.42
CA ASP A 41 -4.27 -0.04 12.45
C ASP A 41 -3.02 0.07 11.57
N PHE A 42 -3.21 0.33 10.29
CA PHE A 42 -2.09 0.49 9.37
C PHE A 42 -2.42 1.45 8.24
N VAL A 43 -1.38 2.11 7.74
CA VAL A 43 -1.44 3.04 6.62
C VAL A 43 -0.62 2.49 5.48
N VAL A 44 -1.15 2.57 4.27
CA VAL A 44 -0.45 2.18 3.05
C VAL A 44 -0.21 3.42 2.20
N ASN A 45 1.03 3.61 1.75
CA ASN A 45 1.37 4.75 0.90
C ASN A 45 0.69 4.65 -0.48
N ALA A 46 0.73 5.74 -1.25
CA ALA A 46 0.05 5.83 -2.55
C ALA A 46 0.58 4.81 -3.58
N ASP A 47 1.83 4.39 -3.45
CA ASP A 47 2.48 3.49 -4.42
C ASP A 47 2.42 2.01 -3.99
N CYS A 48 1.86 1.71 -2.82
CA CYS A 48 1.87 0.38 -2.18
C CYS A 48 3.26 -0.27 -2.10
N THR A 49 4.24 0.54 -1.76
CA THR A 49 5.62 0.11 -1.52
C THR A 49 5.98 0.16 -0.04
N GLU A 50 5.16 0.80 0.79
CA GLU A 50 5.41 0.96 2.21
C GLU A 50 4.12 0.85 3.01
N LEU A 51 4.23 0.21 4.17
CA LEU A 51 3.19 0.16 5.19
C LEU A 51 3.73 0.70 6.50
N VAL A 52 2.94 1.54 7.18
CA VAL A 52 3.15 1.94 8.56
C VAL A 52 2.13 1.22 9.42
N TRP A 53 2.60 0.43 10.37
CA TRP A 53 1.77 -0.37 11.27
C TRP A 53 1.77 0.22 12.68
N SER A 54 0.59 0.52 13.20
CA SER A 54 0.40 0.97 14.59
C SER A 54 -0.14 -0.17 15.45
N ARG A 55 0.63 -0.57 16.47
CA ARG A 55 0.18 -1.52 17.50
C ARG A 55 -0.17 -0.74 18.76
N ILE A 56 -1.31 -1.06 19.37
CA ILE A 56 -1.79 -0.42 20.62
C ILE A 56 -0.75 -0.43 21.75
N ALA A 57 0.20 -1.38 21.74
CA ALA A 57 1.19 -1.57 22.81
C ALA A 57 2.65 -1.30 22.40
N ASP A 58 2.93 -1.02 21.13
CA ASP A 58 4.31 -0.79 20.63
C ASP A 58 4.37 0.55 19.85
N SER A 59 5.57 1.03 19.56
CA SER A 59 5.75 2.13 18.61
C SER A 59 5.33 1.74 17.20
N ASP A 60 5.02 2.72 16.37
CA ASP A 60 4.78 2.49 14.95
C ASP A 60 5.97 1.78 14.29
N GLU A 61 5.66 0.83 13.42
CA GLU A 61 6.63 0.06 12.67
C GLU A 61 6.40 0.28 11.18
N THR A 62 7.41 0.81 10.49
CA THR A 62 7.37 1.01 9.03
C THR A 62 8.11 -0.12 8.33
N THR A 63 7.53 -0.64 7.26
CA THR A 63 8.17 -1.71 6.48
C THR A 63 7.87 -1.58 5.00
N ALA A 64 8.84 -2.00 4.19
CA ALA A 64 8.69 -2.09 2.75
C ALA A 64 7.73 -3.23 2.40
N MET A 65 7.02 -3.05 1.28
CA MET A 65 6.13 -4.06 0.72
C MET A 65 6.63 -4.50 -0.65
N GLU A 66 6.52 -5.80 -0.89
CA GLU A 66 6.81 -6.43 -2.17
C GLU A 66 5.54 -7.00 -2.77
N ARG A 67 5.35 -6.79 -4.08
CA ARG A 67 4.23 -7.41 -4.80
C ARG A 67 4.50 -8.90 -5.01
N THR A 68 3.51 -9.72 -4.71
CA THR A 68 3.49 -11.16 -4.89
C THR A 68 2.22 -11.59 -5.62
N ASN A 69 2.09 -12.88 -5.95
CA ASN A 69 0.88 -13.42 -6.56
C ASN A 69 -0.37 -13.34 -5.65
N ASP A 70 -0.18 -13.25 -4.33
CA ASP A 70 -1.27 -13.17 -3.34
C ASP A 70 -1.68 -11.72 -3.03
N GLY A 71 -0.88 -10.74 -3.43
CA GLY A 71 -1.00 -9.32 -3.06
C GLY A 71 0.33 -8.75 -2.55
N TRP A 72 0.29 -7.82 -1.60
CA TRP A 72 1.45 -7.08 -1.11
C TRP A 72 1.95 -7.65 0.21
N LYS A 73 3.17 -8.18 0.21
CA LYS A 73 3.79 -8.81 1.36
C LYS A 73 4.76 -7.84 2.05
N GLY A 74 4.79 -7.86 3.37
CA GLY A 74 5.82 -7.18 4.16
C GLY A 74 6.15 -7.97 5.43
N SER A 75 7.22 -7.56 6.09
CA SER A 75 7.70 -8.18 7.33
C SER A 75 7.80 -7.14 8.44
N LEU A 76 7.25 -7.49 9.60
CA LEU A 76 7.31 -6.74 10.85
C LEU A 76 8.12 -7.57 11.86
N SER A 77 8.63 -6.90 12.89
CA SER A 77 9.44 -7.44 13.99
C SER A 77 8.85 -8.69 14.67
N LYS A 78 7.51 -8.81 14.68
CA LYS A 78 6.77 -9.89 15.36
C LYS A 78 5.83 -10.68 14.42
N ALA A 79 5.76 -10.33 13.13
CA ALA A 79 4.86 -11.00 12.18
C ALA A 79 5.20 -10.65 10.74
N ASP A 80 4.94 -11.58 9.82
CA ASP A 80 4.80 -11.27 8.41
C ASP A 80 3.33 -10.96 8.09
N PHE A 81 3.10 -10.16 7.05
CA PHE A 81 1.75 -9.94 6.53
C PHE A 81 1.68 -10.04 5.01
N VAL A 82 0.48 -10.30 4.51
CA VAL A 82 0.11 -10.13 3.10
C VAL A 82 -1.21 -9.38 3.03
N LEU A 83 -1.21 -8.20 2.43
CA LEU A 83 -2.43 -7.49 2.04
C LEU A 83 -2.94 -8.10 0.74
N LEU A 84 -4.11 -8.74 0.78
CA LEU A 84 -4.60 -9.51 -0.36
C LEU A 84 -5.11 -8.61 -1.50
N GLU A 85 -5.07 -9.12 -2.73
CA GLU A 85 -5.55 -8.46 -3.97
C GLU A 85 -6.98 -7.89 -3.90
N ASN A 86 -7.79 -8.27 -2.92
CA ASN A 86 -9.17 -7.84 -2.80
C ASN A 86 -9.37 -6.51 -2.05
N GLY A 87 -8.31 -5.89 -1.52
CA GLY A 87 -8.40 -4.57 -0.86
C GLY A 87 -9.10 -4.56 0.50
N ARG A 88 -9.40 -5.75 1.05
CA ARG A 88 -10.22 -5.88 2.27
C ARG A 88 -9.74 -6.96 3.22
N ASN A 89 -8.92 -7.90 2.78
CA ASN A 89 -8.41 -8.97 3.62
C ASN A 89 -6.90 -8.91 3.74
N LEU A 90 -6.40 -9.18 4.94
CA LEU A 90 -4.99 -9.40 5.17
C LEU A 90 -4.76 -10.75 5.82
N ARG A 91 -3.60 -11.32 5.54
CA ARG A 91 -3.06 -12.50 6.19
C ARG A 91 -1.92 -12.06 7.09
N ILE A 92 -1.88 -12.55 8.32
CA ILE A 92 -0.82 -12.28 9.29
C ILE A 92 -0.26 -13.60 9.78
N THR A 93 1.06 -13.75 9.74
CA THR A 93 1.78 -14.93 10.22
C THR A 93 2.73 -14.51 11.33
N GLY A 94 2.42 -14.89 12.57
CA GLY A 94 3.27 -14.57 13.73
C GLY A 94 4.55 -15.42 13.77
N VAL A 95 5.49 -15.07 14.67
CA VAL A 95 6.78 -15.77 14.85
C VAL A 95 6.64 -17.29 15.07
N GLY A 96 5.53 -17.75 15.64
CA GLY A 96 5.23 -19.18 15.81
C GLY A 96 4.71 -19.90 14.56
N GLY A 97 4.68 -19.25 13.39
CA GLY A 97 4.16 -19.79 12.13
C GLY A 97 2.63 -19.83 12.02
N ALA A 98 1.91 -19.51 13.11
CA ALA A 98 0.47 -19.45 13.10
C ALA A 98 -0.03 -18.33 12.18
N THR A 99 -0.83 -18.71 11.20
CA THR A 99 -1.40 -17.79 10.21
C THR A 99 -2.87 -17.49 10.52
N ARG A 100 -3.27 -16.24 10.32
CA ARG A 100 -4.64 -15.75 10.50
C ARG A 100 -5.03 -14.87 9.32
N ASN A 101 -6.27 -14.98 8.87
CA ASN A 101 -6.84 -14.09 7.87
C ASN A 101 -7.84 -13.19 8.57
N SER A 102 -7.73 -11.89 8.35
CA SER A 102 -8.64 -10.91 8.95
C SER A 102 -9.22 -9.99 7.88
N ASN A 103 -10.32 -9.32 8.21
CA ASN A 103 -10.89 -8.28 7.37
C ASN A 103 -10.46 -6.91 7.90
N ALA A 104 -9.79 -6.15 7.04
CA ALA A 104 -9.48 -4.75 7.28
C ALA A 104 -10.58 -3.87 6.70
N LYS A 105 -10.89 -2.80 7.42
CA LYS A 105 -11.83 -1.76 7.01
C LYS A 105 -11.05 -0.48 6.79
N ARG A 106 -11.29 0.17 5.66
CA ARG A 106 -10.79 1.53 5.41
C ARG A 106 -11.46 2.49 6.40
N THR A 107 -10.71 3.47 6.89
CA THR A 107 -11.13 4.40 7.94
C THR A 107 -11.08 5.88 7.53
N ASN A 108 -10.53 6.18 6.35
CA ASN A 108 -10.49 7.51 5.73
C ASN A 108 -11.28 7.59 4.42
#